data_AF-A0AAX6LE25-F1
#
_entry.id   AF-A0AAX6LE25-F1
#
_cell.length_a   1.000
_cell.length_b   1.000
_cell.length_c   1.000
_cell.angle_alpha   90.00
_cell.angle_beta   90.00
_cell.angle_gamma   90.00
#
_symmetry.space_group_name_H-M   'P 1'
#
loop_
_entity.id
_entity.type
_entity.pdbx_description
1 polymer ?
#
loop_
_entity_poly.entity_id
_entity_poly.type
_entity_poly.pdbx_seq_one_letter_code
_entity_poly.pdbx_strand_id
1 'polypeptide(L)'
;MKSTAATLKQIRQHYRISQAQLAKLLNTSVRTVQHWEQADYQPSGAAVRLIQILAADDAVLPALTQFKEDDQIMYLEHDDQKLTIMDVPFRNRKEYRATLNAIISNMYEGFEPTKFDIQMAQRSYVEGSPTVQEMLDQILNEKSATSK
;
A
#
# COMPACT_ATOMS: atom_id res chain seq x y z
N MET A 1 -8.37 18.59 29.76
CA MET A 1 -8.42 17.94 28.42
C MET A 1 -8.36 16.43 28.62
N LYS A 2 -9.17 15.64 27.92
CA LYS A 2 -9.10 14.18 28.00
C LYS A 2 -7.77 13.69 27.43
N SER A 3 -7.19 12.62 28.00
CA SER A 3 -5.97 12.02 27.45
C SER A 3 -6.26 11.33 26.11
N THR A 4 -5.25 11.15 25.27
CA THR A 4 -5.38 10.41 24.01
C THR A 4 -5.86 8.98 24.25
N ALA A 5 -5.38 8.33 25.30
CA ALA A 5 -5.81 6.99 25.72
C ALA A 5 -7.32 6.93 26.03
N ALA A 6 -7.83 7.93 26.77
CA ALA A 6 -9.26 8.04 27.06
C ALA A 6 -10.07 8.32 25.77
N THR A 7 -9.53 9.14 24.88
CA THR A 7 -10.17 9.46 23.58
C THR A 7 -10.29 8.21 22.71
N LEU A 8 -9.23 7.41 22.60
CA LEU A 8 -9.24 6.15 21.84
C LEU A 8 -10.27 5.16 22.40
N LYS A 9 -10.32 4.98 23.72
CA LYS A 9 -11.33 4.13 24.37
C LYS A 9 -12.75 4.62 24.09
N GLN A 10 -12.98 5.94 24.13
CA GLN A 10 -14.28 6.53 23.81
C GLN A 10 -14.68 6.30 22.35
N ILE A 11 -13.78 6.55 21.39
CA ILE A 11 -14.01 6.26 19.96
C ILE A 11 -14.43 4.80 19.80
N ARG A 12 -13.69 3.89 20.43
CA ARG A 12 -13.94 2.45 20.34
C ARG A 12 -15.30 2.04 20.90
N GLN A 13 -15.69 2.63 22.03
CA GLN A 13 -16.98 2.39 22.68
C GLN A 13 -18.14 2.99 21.88
N HIS A 14 -17.95 4.21 21.38
CA HIS A 14 -18.92 4.93 20.56
C HIS A 14 -19.28 4.13 19.30
N TYR A 15 -18.25 3.68 18.57
CA TYR A 15 -18.43 2.88 17.35
C TYR A 15 -18.63 1.38 17.59
N ARG A 16 -18.54 0.91 18.84
CA ARG A 16 -18.67 -0.51 19.23
C ARG A 16 -17.73 -1.44 18.47
N ILE A 17 -16.51 -0.98 18.20
CA ILE A 17 -15.47 -1.75 17.50
C ILE A 17 -14.46 -2.36 18.48
N SER A 18 -13.75 -3.41 18.07
CA SER A 18 -12.65 -4.01 18.82
C SER A 18 -11.35 -3.19 18.65
N GLN A 19 -10.32 -3.48 19.48
CA GLN A 19 -8.98 -2.91 19.27
C GLN A 19 -8.40 -3.30 17.91
N ALA A 20 -8.69 -4.51 17.43
CA ALA A 20 -8.24 -4.99 16.12
C ALA A 20 -8.89 -4.22 14.96
N GLN A 21 -10.19 -3.95 15.05
CA GLN A 21 -10.89 -3.12 14.06
C GLN A 21 -10.38 -1.67 14.09
N LEU A 22 -10.17 -1.09 15.28
CA LEU A 22 -9.58 0.25 15.39
C LEU A 22 -8.15 0.29 14.82
N ALA A 23 -7.36 -0.75 15.02
CA ALA A 23 -6.01 -0.86 14.45
C ALA A 23 -6.06 -0.89 12.92
N LYS A 24 -7.01 -1.62 12.33
CA LYS A 24 -7.23 -1.63 10.87
C LYS A 24 -7.61 -0.23 10.35
N LEU A 25 -8.55 0.45 11.01
CA LEU A 25 -8.95 1.82 10.63
C LEU A 25 -7.81 2.82 10.71
N LEU A 26 -6.93 2.69 11.71
CA LEU A 26 -5.79 3.57 11.92
C LEU A 26 -4.53 3.15 11.16
N ASN A 27 -4.63 2.12 10.31
CA ASN A 27 -3.52 1.52 9.58
C ASN A 27 -2.28 1.24 10.46
N THR A 28 -2.50 0.55 11.58
CA THR A 28 -1.46 0.24 12.57
C THR A 28 -1.66 -1.15 13.18
N SER A 29 -0.73 -1.59 14.02
CA SER A 29 -0.83 -2.88 14.70
C SER A 29 -1.79 -2.84 15.89
N VAL A 30 -2.42 -3.98 16.22
CA VAL A 30 -3.24 -4.12 17.44
C VAL A 30 -2.44 -3.79 18.69
N ARG A 31 -1.16 -4.21 18.72
CA ARG A 31 -0.23 -3.91 19.80
C ARG A 31 -0.01 -2.41 20.00
N THR A 32 0.07 -1.66 18.90
CA THR A 32 0.21 -0.20 18.94
C THR A 32 -1.03 0.45 19.56
N VAL A 33 -2.23 0.03 19.15
CA VAL A 33 -3.50 0.51 19.76
C VAL A 33 -3.56 0.17 21.26
N GLN A 34 -3.14 -1.04 21.66
CA GLN A 34 -3.10 -1.43 23.07
C GLN A 34 -2.20 -0.51 23.90
N HIS A 35 -0.97 -0.26 23.44
CA HIS A 35 -0.05 0.64 24.12
C HIS A 35 -0.59 2.09 24.18
N TRP A 36 -1.25 2.58 23.13
CA TRP A 36 -1.89 3.90 23.14
C TRP A 36 -3.05 3.98 24.13
N GLU A 37 -3.90 2.95 24.21
CA GLU A 37 -5.01 2.88 25.17
C GLU A 37 -4.54 2.70 26.62
N GLN A 38 -3.33 2.16 26.83
CA GLN A 38 -2.66 2.00 28.13
C GLN A 38 -1.82 3.23 28.52
N ALA A 39 -1.64 4.18 27.59
CA ALA A 39 -0.79 5.36 27.74
C ALA A 39 0.71 5.07 27.90
N ASP A 40 1.19 3.91 27.46
CA ASP A 40 2.61 3.56 27.46
C ASP A 40 3.42 4.48 26.53
N TYR A 41 2.84 4.80 25.37
CA TYR A 41 3.31 5.86 24.48
C TYR A 41 2.13 6.45 23.70
N GLN A 42 2.37 7.55 22.99
CA GLN A 42 1.33 8.30 22.28
C GLN A 42 1.40 8.08 20.77
N PRO A 43 0.27 8.20 20.05
CA PRO A 43 0.29 8.29 18.59
C PRO A 43 1.06 9.53 18.13
N SER A 44 1.59 9.48 16.92
CA SER A 44 2.31 10.59 16.28
C SER A 44 1.92 10.74 14.81
N GLY A 45 2.29 11.88 14.21
CA GLY A 45 2.08 12.14 12.79
C GLY A 45 0.62 12.02 12.34
N ALA A 46 0.39 11.30 11.24
CA ALA A 46 -0.92 11.15 10.62
C ALA A 46 -1.95 10.45 11.53
N ALA A 47 -1.51 9.52 12.39
CA ALA A 47 -2.40 8.82 13.31
C ALA A 47 -3.11 9.78 14.27
N VAL A 48 -2.42 10.83 14.75
CA VAL A 48 -3.03 11.84 15.63
C VAL A 48 -4.16 12.57 14.91
N ARG A 49 -3.97 12.93 13.64
CA ARG A 49 -5.00 13.62 12.84
C ARG A 49 -6.19 12.71 12.57
N LEU A 50 -5.95 11.45 12.22
CA LEU A 50 -7.03 10.50 11.97
C LEU A 50 -7.85 10.22 13.23
N ILE A 51 -7.20 10.11 14.39
CA ILE A 51 -7.89 9.98 15.69
C ILE A 51 -8.74 11.22 15.99
N GLN A 52 -8.23 12.43 15.72
CA GLN A 52 -8.99 13.66 15.91
C GLN A 52 -10.24 13.72 15.01
N ILE A 53 -10.10 13.31 13.75
CA ILE A 53 -11.20 13.28 12.78
C ILE A 53 -12.25 12.23 13.19
N LEU A 54 -11.82 11.01 13.56
CA LEU A 54 -12.68 9.97 14.12
C LEU A 54 -13.38 10.37 15.43
N ALA A 55 -12.83 11.32 16.19
CA ALA A 55 -13.48 11.82 17.39
C ALA A 55 -14.51 12.93 17.09
N ALA A 56 -14.41 13.58 15.92
CA ALA A 56 -15.17 14.77 15.57
C ALA A 56 -16.35 14.49 14.63
N ASP A 57 -16.24 13.49 13.76
CA ASP A 57 -17.23 13.24 12.71
C ASP A 57 -17.49 11.73 12.51
N ASP A 58 -18.73 11.33 12.79
CA ASP A 58 -19.20 9.95 12.63
C ASP A 58 -19.30 9.49 11.18
N ALA A 59 -19.36 10.40 10.20
CA ALA A 59 -19.34 10.07 8.78
C ALA A 59 -18.00 9.46 8.34
N VAL A 60 -16.94 9.64 9.14
CA VAL A 60 -15.60 9.14 8.85
C VAL A 60 -15.54 7.62 8.97
N LEU A 61 -16.24 7.02 9.94
CA LEU A 61 -16.23 5.56 10.10
C LEU A 61 -16.75 4.83 8.85
N PRO A 62 -17.98 5.11 8.34
CA PRO A 62 -18.45 4.44 7.14
C PRO A 62 -17.53 4.71 5.95
N ALA A 63 -17.00 5.93 5.78
CA ALA A 63 -16.01 6.22 4.74
C ALA A 63 -14.77 5.33 4.85
N LEU A 64 -14.17 5.22 6.06
CA LEU A 64 -12.99 4.37 6.30
C LEU A 64 -13.25 2.87 6.16
N THR A 65 -14.47 2.42 6.45
CA THR A 65 -14.84 0.99 6.29
C THR A 65 -15.28 0.64 4.87
N GLN A 66 -15.74 1.62 4.09
CA GLN A 66 -16.18 1.45 2.72
C GLN A 66 -15.07 1.67 1.71
N PHE A 67 -13.97 2.35 2.09
CA PHE A 67 -12.71 2.14 1.41
C PHE A 67 -12.48 0.63 1.42
N LYS A 68 -12.65 0.01 0.25
CA LYS A 68 -11.97 -1.24 -0.01
C LYS A 68 -10.48 -0.92 0.11
N GLU A 69 -9.60 -1.92 0.09
CA GLU A 69 -8.27 -1.59 -0.42
C GLU A 69 -8.52 -1.11 -1.85
N ASP A 70 -8.81 0.18 -1.99
CA ASP A 70 -9.39 0.72 -3.21
C ASP A 70 -8.25 0.62 -4.21
N ASP A 71 -8.49 -0.18 -5.24
CA ASP A 71 -7.71 -0.27 -6.48
C ASP A 71 -7.55 1.12 -7.16
N GLN A 72 -8.12 2.19 -6.57
CA GLN A 72 -8.01 3.59 -6.96
C GLN A 72 -6.85 4.36 -6.31
N ILE A 73 -6.32 3.89 -5.17
CA ILE A 73 -4.98 4.33 -4.78
C ILE A 73 -4.05 3.57 -5.71
N MET A 74 -3.24 4.33 -6.46
CA MET A 74 -2.20 3.82 -7.35
C MET A 74 -1.16 3.02 -6.54
N TYR A 75 -1.55 1.80 -6.17
CA TYR A 75 -0.81 0.92 -5.28
C TYR A 75 -0.09 -0.11 -6.14
N LEU A 76 1.21 0.08 -6.26
CA LEU A 76 2.08 -0.93 -6.83
C LEU A 76 2.40 -1.95 -5.74
N GLU A 77 1.98 -3.19 -5.91
CA GLU A 77 2.31 -4.27 -4.97
C GLU A 77 3.83 -4.45 -4.86
N HIS A 78 4.39 -4.34 -3.65
CA HIS A 78 5.82 -4.54 -3.40
C HIS A 78 6.13 -4.97 -1.96
N ASP A 79 7.28 -5.63 -1.78
CA ASP A 79 7.84 -6.02 -0.47
C ASP A 79 9.32 -5.57 -0.39
N ASP A 80 9.59 -4.55 0.42
CA ASP A 80 10.92 -3.96 0.62
C ASP A 80 11.93 -4.91 1.30
N GLN A 81 11.43 -5.89 2.07
CA GLN A 81 12.28 -6.85 2.79
C GLN A 81 12.69 -7.99 1.87
N LYS A 82 11.75 -8.46 1.03
CA LYS A 82 12.01 -9.50 0.03
C LYS A 82 12.54 -8.95 -1.29
N LEU A 83 12.53 -7.63 -1.47
CA LEU A 83 12.89 -6.94 -2.71
C LEU A 83 12.05 -7.42 -3.89
N THR A 84 10.73 -7.48 -3.73
CA THR A 84 9.79 -7.89 -4.79
C THR A 84 8.86 -6.76 -5.21
N ILE A 85 8.51 -6.71 -6.50
CA ILE A 85 7.45 -5.86 -7.06
C ILE A 85 6.53 -6.79 -7.87
N MET A 86 5.22 -6.85 -7.57
CA MET A 86 4.28 -7.79 -8.20
C MET A 86 4.81 -9.24 -8.25
N ASP A 87 5.35 -9.72 -7.12
CA ASP A 87 6.08 -10.99 -6.94
C ASP A 87 7.37 -11.19 -7.77
N VAL A 88 7.83 -10.19 -8.53
CA VAL A 88 9.09 -10.27 -9.28
C VAL A 88 10.25 -9.92 -8.34
N PRO A 89 11.19 -10.83 -8.07
CA PRO A 89 12.29 -10.59 -7.14
C PRO A 89 13.42 -9.80 -7.80
N PHE A 90 14.08 -8.93 -7.04
CA PHE A 90 15.26 -8.19 -7.50
C PHE A 90 16.51 -8.68 -6.77
N ARG A 91 17.65 -8.67 -7.48
CA ARG A 91 18.92 -9.19 -6.96
C ARG A 91 19.46 -8.36 -5.80
N ASN A 92 19.19 -7.05 -5.84
CA ASN A 92 19.68 -6.12 -4.85
C ASN A 92 18.77 -4.89 -4.72
N ARG A 93 18.95 -4.17 -3.62
CA ARG A 93 18.17 -2.98 -3.28
C ARG A 93 18.31 -1.84 -4.31
N LYS A 94 19.42 -1.77 -5.06
CA LYS A 94 19.63 -0.71 -6.05
C LYS A 94 18.71 -0.90 -7.26
N GLU A 95 18.71 -2.10 -7.86
CA GLU A 95 17.84 -2.46 -8.98
C GLU A 95 16.35 -2.39 -8.60
N TYR A 96 16.02 -2.92 -7.42
CA TYR A 96 14.68 -2.85 -6.85
C TYR A 96 14.16 -1.40 -6.79
N ARG A 97 14.91 -0.50 -6.14
CA ARG A 97 14.47 0.89 -5.98
C ARG A 97 14.45 1.66 -7.29
N ALA A 98 15.42 1.43 -8.17
CA ALA A 98 15.45 2.07 -9.48
C ALA A 98 14.20 1.70 -10.30
N THR A 99 13.83 0.42 -10.29
CA THR A 99 12.63 -0.07 -10.99
C THR A 99 11.35 0.44 -10.32
N LEU A 100 11.26 0.34 -8.99
CA LEU A 100 10.11 0.84 -8.23
C LEU A 100 9.85 2.32 -8.53
N ASN A 101 10.89 3.15 -8.51
CA ASN A 101 10.76 4.58 -8.80
C ASN A 101 10.34 4.85 -10.24
N ALA A 102 10.92 4.13 -11.22
CA ALA A 102 10.56 4.30 -12.63
C ALA A 102 9.10 3.94 -12.88
N ILE A 103 8.64 2.81 -12.33
CA ILE A 103 7.25 2.35 -12.47
C ILE A 103 6.30 3.34 -11.80
N ILE A 104 6.53 3.69 -10.53
CA ILE A 104 5.68 4.66 -9.81
C ILE A 104 5.60 6.00 -10.54
N SER A 105 6.72 6.51 -11.06
CA SER A 105 6.73 7.75 -11.85
C SER A 105 5.84 7.66 -13.08
N ASN A 106 5.91 6.55 -13.81
CA ASN A 106 5.08 6.34 -15.00
C ASN A 106 3.62 6.12 -14.63
N MET A 107 3.34 5.51 -13.47
CA MET A 107 1.97 5.35 -13.00
C MET A 107 1.29 6.70 -12.81
N TYR A 108 1.99 7.72 -12.27
CA TYR A 108 1.43 9.08 -12.17
C TYR A 108 1.06 9.71 -13.52
N GLU A 109 1.68 9.26 -14.61
CA GLU A 109 1.36 9.66 -15.98
C GLU A 109 0.23 8.81 -16.60
N GLY A 110 -0.39 7.92 -15.81
CA GLY A 110 -1.49 7.04 -16.23
C GLY A 110 -1.08 5.66 -16.72
N PHE A 111 0.18 5.25 -16.53
CA PHE A 111 0.61 3.89 -16.86
C PHE A 111 0.09 2.86 -15.84
N GLU A 112 -0.54 1.80 -16.31
CA GLU A 112 -0.98 0.67 -15.47
C GLU A 112 -0.01 -0.51 -15.64
N PRO A 113 0.96 -0.70 -14.72
CA PRO A 113 1.97 -1.73 -14.86
C PRO A 113 1.39 -3.13 -14.67
N THR A 114 1.86 -4.06 -15.50
CA THR A 114 1.64 -5.50 -15.36
C THR A 114 2.85 -6.18 -14.74
N LYS A 115 2.68 -7.42 -14.28
CA LYS A 115 3.81 -8.26 -13.84
C LYS A 115 4.87 -8.44 -14.92
N PHE A 116 4.45 -8.45 -16.19
CA PHE A 116 5.35 -8.57 -17.33
C PHE A 116 6.24 -7.33 -17.48
N ASP A 117 5.71 -6.13 -17.31
CA ASP A 117 6.49 -4.88 -17.35
C ASP A 117 7.60 -4.89 -16.30
N ILE A 118 7.29 -5.39 -15.10
CA ILE A 118 8.28 -5.54 -14.03
C ILE A 118 9.35 -6.57 -14.40
N GLN A 119 8.97 -7.71 -14.98
CA GLN A 119 9.92 -8.72 -15.45
C GLN A 119 10.83 -8.19 -16.55
N MET A 120 10.31 -7.37 -17.46
CA MET A 120 11.10 -6.74 -18.52
C MET A 120 12.09 -5.73 -17.96
N ALA A 121 11.65 -4.86 -17.05
CA ALA A 121 12.53 -3.94 -16.35
C ALA A 121 13.63 -4.69 -15.59
N GLN A 122 13.28 -5.78 -14.90
CA GLN A 122 14.23 -6.62 -14.17
C GLN A 122 15.25 -7.31 -15.11
N ARG A 123 14.82 -7.89 -16.24
CA ARG A 123 15.72 -8.51 -17.23
C ARG A 123 16.71 -7.53 -17.84
N SER A 124 16.32 -6.27 -18.00
CA SER A 124 17.19 -5.26 -18.60
C SER A 124 18.50 -5.03 -17.81
N TYR A 125 18.51 -5.29 -16.49
CA TYR A 125 19.74 -5.24 -15.68
C TYR A 125 20.69 -6.42 -15.92
N VAL A 126 20.20 -7.53 -16.46
CA VAL A 126 20.96 -8.77 -16.69
C VAL A 126 21.36 -8.92 -18.16
N GLU A 127 20.41 -8.71 -19.06
CA GLU A 127 20.53 -9.02 -20.50
C GLU A 127 20.71 -7.76 -21.35
N GLY A 128 20.46 -6.57 -20.79
CA GLY A 128 20.36 -5.31 -21.55
C GLY A 128 18.94 -5.08 -22.08
N SER A 129 18.71 -3.92 -22.71
CA SER A 129 17.40 -3.59 -23.26
C SER A 129 17.05 -4.51 -24.44
N PRO A 130 15.81 -5.06 -24.49
CA PRO A 130 15.39 -5.93 -25.57
C PRO A 130 15.38 -5.20 -26.92
N THR A 131 15.56 -5.95 -28.01
CA THR A 131 15.41 -5.42 -29.36
C THR A 131 13.94 -5.16 -29.69
N VAL A 132 13.69 -4.26 -30.65
CA VAL A 132 12.33 -3.94 -31.11
C VAL A 132 11.58 -5.20 -31.57
N GLN A 133 12.27 -6.14 -32.20
CA GLN A 133 11.66 -7.38 -32.66
C GLN A 133 11.22 -8.29 -31.50
N GLU A 134 12.08 -8.44 -30.48
CA GLU A 134 11.75 -9.22 -29.28
C GLU A 134 10.57 -8.62 -28.52
N MET A 135 10.50 -7.28 -28.46
CA MET A 135 9.35 -6.58 -27.85
C MET A 135 8.05 -6.82 -28.62
N LEU A 136 8.09 -6.76 -29.96
CA LEU A 136 6.92 -6.99 -30.81
C LEU A 136 6.39 -8.42 -30.70
N ASP A 137 7.28 -9.41 -30.71
CA ASP A 137 6.90 -10.82 -30.59
C ASP A 137 6.25 -11.13 -29.22
N GLN A 138 6.67 -10.44 -28.17
CA GLN A 138 6.10 -10.58 -26.82
C GLN A 138 4.71 -9.97 -26.70
N ILE A 139 4.49 -8.75 -27.22
CA ILE A 139 3.18 -8.08 -27.20
C ILE A 139 2.11 -8.92 -27.94
N LEU A 140 2.49 -9.57 -29.04
CA LEU A 140 1.59 -10.42 -29.82
C LEU A 140 1.20 -11.71 -29.07
N ASN A 141 2.12 -12.27 -28.29
CA ASN A 141 1.86 -13.47 -27.48
C ASN A 141 0.93 -13.20 -26.28
N GLU A 142 1.02 -12.03 -25.64
CA GLU A 142 0.14 -11.68 -24.50
C GLU A 142 -1.31 -11.42 -24.90
N LYS A 143 -1.54 -10.74 -26.04
CA LYS A 143 -2.90 -10.57 -26.61
C LYS A 143 -3.55 -11.91 -26.99
N SER A 144 -2.74 -12.92 -27.28
CA SER A 144 -3.21 -14.27 -27.61
C SER A 144 -3.59 -15.08 -26.36
N ALA A 145 -2.95 -14.81 -25.21
CA ALA A 145 -3.22 -15.48 -23.94
C ALA A 145 -4.46 -14.94 -23.20
N THR A 146 -4.83 -13.67 -23.45
CA THR A 146 -6.00 -13.00 -22.85
C THR A 146 -7.31 -13.17 -23.65
N SER A 147 -7.27 -13.79 -24.83
CA SER A 147 -8.44 -14.04 -25.71
C SER A 147 -9.04 -15.45 -25.57
N LYS A 148 -8.70 -16.21 -24.52
CA LYS A 148 -9.25 -17.55 -24.24
C LYS A 148 -10.00 -17.60 -22.92
#